data_AF-A0A7S2DMX9-F1
#
_entry.id   AF-A0A7S2DMX9-F1
#
_cell.length_a   1.000
_cell.length_b   1.000
_cell.length_c   1.000
_cell.angle_alpha   90.00
_cell.angle_beta   90.00
_cell.angle_gamma   90.00
#
_symmetry.space_group_name_H-M   'P 1'
#
loop_
_entity.id
_entity.type
_entity.pdbx_description
1 polymer ?
#
loop_
_entity_poly.entity_id
_entity_poly.type
_entity_poly.pdbx_seq_one_letter_code
_entity_poly.pdbx_strand_id
1 'polypeptide(L)'
;AKVRKGRYSFQAKIWSRISQDAKSLIQNLMNVDPAERYSAEQGLADAWIRMKAMKAQLPPTMRPNLLEGLRNFQSENRLKKAALHVITKQISDEQTRGLREVF
;
A
#
# COMPACT_ATOMS: atom_id res chain seq x y z
N ALA A 1 12.42 -12.82 25.44
CA ALA A 1 11.57 -12.26 26.53
C ALA A 1 11.16 -10.77 26.35
N LYS A 2 11.72 -9.98 25.41
CA LYS A 2 11.38 -8.55 25.26
C LYS A 2 10.03 -8.29 24.57
N VAL A 3 9.69 -9.08 23.55
CA VAL A 3 8.42 -8.97 22.80
C VAL A 3 7.20 -9.17 23.70
N ARG A 4 7.22 -10.19 24.57
CA ARG A 4 6.14 -10.44 25.55
C ARG A 4 5.90 -9.28 26.52
N LYS A 5 6.92 -8.45 26.79
CA LYS A 5 6.80 -7.29 27.69
C LYS A 5 6.28 -6.05 26.97
N GLY A 6 6.24 -6.03 25.64
CA GLY A 6 5.77 -4.88 24.85
C GLY A 6 6.60 -3.60 25.00
N ARG A 7 7.79 -3.65 25.61
CA ARG A 7 8.61 -2.46 25.91
C ARG A 7 9.56 -2.16 24.75
N TYR A 8 9.43 -0.99 24.15
CA TYR A 8 10.33 -0.41 23.17
C TYR A 8 10.56 1.08 23.47
N SER A 9 11.62 1.68 22.93
CA SER A 9 11.89 3.12 23.10
C SER A 9 12.49 3.72 21.83
N PHE A 10 12.25 5.01 21.61
CA PHE A 10 12.79 5.79 20.48
C PHE A 10 14.01 6.64 20.88
N GLN A 11 14.79 6.20 21.88
CA GLN A 11 15.90 6.97 22.45
C GLN A 11 17.18 6.97 21.60
N ALA A 12 17.32 6.02 20.66
CA ALA A 12 18.51 5.94 19.83
C ALA A 12 18.63 7.16 18.89
N LYS A 13 19.87 7.63 18.65
CA LYS A 13 20.17 8.83 17.84
C LYS A 13 19.55 8.82 16.45
N ILE A 14 19.31 7.63 15.88
CA ILE A 14 18.62 7.47 14.58
C ILE A 14 17.19 8.02 14.59
N TRP A 15 16.50 7.98 15.74
CA TRP A 15 15.11 8.42 15.87
C TRP A 15 14.97 9.93 16.03
N SER A 16 16.06 10.68 16.26
CA SER A 16 15.99 12.14 16.38
C SER A 16 15.58 12.81 15.06
N ARG A 17 15.87 12.17 13.92
CA ARG A 17 15.54 12.66 12.57
C ARG A 17 14.19 12.14 12.05
N ILE A 18 13.53 11.25 12.78
CA ILE A 18 12.26 10.65 12.37
C ILE A 18 11.10 11.50 12.90
N SER A 19 10.11 11.77 12.05
CA SER A 19 8.96 12.61 12.39
C SER A 19 8.13 12.01 13.53
N GLN A 20 7.44 12.89 14.26
CA GLN A 20 6.60 12.47 15.38
C GLN A 20 5.42 11.60 14.91
N ASP A 21 4.80 11.93 13.78
CA ASP A 21 3.71 11.14 13.21
C ASP A 21 4.13 9.70 12.92
N ALA A 22 5.37 9.49 12.45
CA ALA A 22 5.89 8.14 12.20
C ALA A 22 5.99 7.32 13.49
N LYS A 23 6.45 7.96 14.57
CA LYS A 23 6.57 7.33 15.89
C LYS A 23 5.20 7.04 16.48
N SER A 24 4.25 7.96 16.31
CA SER A 24 2.86 7.80 16.73
C SER A 24 2.22 6.58 16.05
N LEU A 25 2.34 6.46 14.73
CA LEU A 25 1.85 5.30 13.98
C LEU A 25 2.46 3.99 14.50
N ILE A 26 3.77 3.95 14.71
CA ILE A 26 4.45 2.77 15.26
C ILE A 26 3.91 2.42 16.65
N GLN A 27 3.61 3.43 17.48
CA GLN A 27 3.06 3.20 18.81
C GLN A 27 1.68 2.55 18.77
N ASN A 28 0.81 3.04 17.89
CA ASN A 28 -0.54 2.52 17.73
C ASN A 28 -0.55 1.10 17.11
N LEU A 29 0.38 0.80 16.20
CA LEU A 29 0.55 -0.53 15.62
C LEU A 29 1.18 -1.53 16.61
N MET A 30 2.02 -1.06 17.53
CA MET A 30 2.66 -1.88 18.56
C MET A 30 1.96 -1.77 19.93
N ASN A 31 0.67 -1.42 19.94
CA ASN A 31 -0.10 -1.41 21.19
C ASN A 31 -0.13 -2.84 21.78
N VAL A 32 0.15 -2.94 23.08
CA VAL A 32 0.23 -4.21 23.80
C VAL A 32 -1.14 -4.85 23.89
N ASP A 33 -2.17 -4.03 24.14
CA ASP A 33 -3.56 -4.45 24.10
C ASP A 33 -4.00 -4.62 22.65
N PRO A 34 -4.39 -5.83 22.21
CA PRO A 34 -4.88 -6.06 20.85
C PRO A 34 -6.17 -5.31 20.52
N ALA A 35 -7.02 -5.00 21.52
CA ALA A 35 -8.28 -4.30 21.29
C ALA A 35 -8.05 -2.81 20.95
N GLU A 36 -7.01 -2.22 21.51
CA GLU A 36 -6.58 -0.84 21.29
C GLU A 36 -5.50 -0.71 20.20
N ARG A 37 -5.09 -1.84 19.59
CA ARG A 37 -4.12 -1.85 18.50
C ARG A 37 -4.80 -1.47 17.21
N TYR A 38 -4.14 -0.61 16.44
CA TYR A 38 -4.65 -0.23 15.13
C TYR A 38 -4.88 -1.45 14.23
N SER A 39 -6.07 -1.45 13.61
CA SER A 39 -6.36 -2.29 12.46
C SER A 39 -5.54 -1.83 11.24
N ALA A 40 -5.50 -2.67 10.20
CA ALA A 40 -4.83 -2.31 8.95
C ALA A 40 -5.45 -1.05 8.33
N GLU A 41 -6.78 -0.92 8.39
CA GLU A 41 -7.53 0.22 7.88
C GLU A 41 -7.21 1.49 8.66
N GLN A 42 -7.14 1.40 9.99
CA GLN A 42 -6.77 2.52 10.85
C GLN A 42 -5.33 2.98 10.60
N GLY A 43 -4.39 2.03 10.46
CA GLY A 43 -3.01 2.31 10.08
C GLY A 43 -2.89 3.00 8.73
N LEU A 44 -3.61 2.51 7.71
CA LEU A 44 -3.65 3.11 6.38
C LEU A 44 -4.22 4.54 6.39
N ALA A 45 -5.17 4.81 7.29
CA ALA A 45 -5.77 6.13 7.45
C ALA A 45 -4.93 7.12 8.28
N ASP A 46 -3.82 6.69 8.88
CA ASP A 46 -2.97 7.54 9.71
C ASP A 46 -2.32 8.68 8.92
N ALA A 47 -2.16 9.83 9.58
CA ALA A 47 -1.61 11.05 8.98
C ALA A 47 -0.22 10.83 8.36
N TRP A 48 0.62 9.97 8.95
CA TRP A 48 1.95 9.71 8.42
C TRP A 48 1.90 9.01 7.04
N ILE A 49 1.00 8.03 6.87
CA ILE A 49 0.79 7.33 5.60
C ILE A 49 0.10 8.25 4.61
N ARG A 50 -0.99 8.93 5.01
CA ARG A 50 -1.74 9.82 4.12
C ARG A 50 -0.89 10.97 3.57
N MET A 51 -0.05 11.59 4.40
CA MET A 51 0.83 12.67 3.95
C MET A 51 1.90 12.16 2.96
N LYS A 52 2.35 10.91 3.09
CA LYS A 52 3.25 10.29 2.12
C LYS A 52 2.52 9.92 0.83
N ALA A 53 1.30 9.40 0.93
CA ALA A 53 0.45 9.08 -0.21
C ALA A 53 0.07 10.35 -1.02
N MET A 54 -0.29 11.46 -0.37
CA MET A 54 -0.56 12.73 -1.05
C MET A 54 0.66 13.31 -1.77
N LYS A 55 1.88 12.99 -1.30
CA LYS A 55 3.12 13.39 -1.98
C LYS A 55 3.46 12.48 -3.15
N ALA A 56 2.93 11.26 -3.18
CA ALA A 56 2.94 10.44 -4.38
C ALA A 56 1.90 11.05 -5.34
N GLN A 57 2.38 11.87 -6.27
CA GLN A 57 1.54 12.38 -7.34
C GLN A 57 0.88 11.18 -8.02
N LEU A 58 -0.44 11.24 -8.22
CA LEU A 58 -1.12 10.31 -9.12
C LEU A 58 -0.33 10.29 -10.43
N PRO A 59 0.12 9.12 -10.90
CA PRO A 59 0.87 9.08 -12.13
C PRO A 59 0.02 9.69 -13.25
N PRO A 60 0.57 10.58 -14.10
CA PRO A 60 -0.16 11.25 -15.18
C PRO A 60 -0.67 10.29 -16.28
N THR A 61 -0.63 8.98 -16.03
CA THR A 61 -0.80 7.88 -16.96
C THR A 61 -2.18 7.22 -16.88
N MET A 62 -3.15 7.83 -16.20
CA MET A 62 -4.53 7.34 -16.24
C MET A 62 -5.07 7.51 -17.67
N ARG A 63 -4.81 6.49 -18.50
CA ARG A 63 -5.16 6.48 -19.93
C ARG A 63 -6.68 6.64 -20.02
N PRO A 64 -7.21 7.58 -20.83
CA PRO A 64 -8.65 7.81 -20.96
C PRO A 64 -9.44 6.53 -21.29
N ASN A 65 -8.81 5.63 -22.05
CA ASN A 65 -9.42 4.39 -22.53
C ASN A 65 -9.32 3.23 -21.51
N LEU A 66 -8.73 3.44 -20.32
CA LEU A 66 -8.56 2.39 -19.31
C LEU A 66 -9.92 1.87 -18.80
N LEU A 67 -10.86 2.79 -18.55
CA LEU A 67 -12.21 2.44 -18.10
C LEU A 67 -12.98 1.64 -19.15
N GLU A 68 -12.82 2.00 -20.41
CA GLU A 68 -13.40 1.27 -21.55
C GLU A 68 -12.76 -0.12 -21.69
N GLY A 69 -11.45 -0.23 -21.49
CA GLY A 69 -10.73 -1.50 -21.46
C GLY A 69 -11.21 -2.43 -20.34
N LEU A 70 -11.47 -1.90 -19.13
CA LEU A 70 -12.04 -2.67 -18.01
C LEU A 70 -13.47 -3.14 -18.32
N ARG A 71 -14.29 -2.28 -18.92
CA ARG A 71 -15.67 -2.60 -19.32
C ARG A 71 -15.71 -3.69 -20.39
N ASN A 72 -14.82 -3.61 -21.39
CA ASN A 72 -14.68 -4.62 -22.42
C ASN A 72 -14.15 -5.93 -21.82
N PHE A 73 -13.16 -5.88 -20.94
CA PHE A 73 -12.67 -7.09 -20.26
C PHE A 73 -13.77 -7.81 -19.48
N GLN A 74 -14.69 -7.07 -18.84
CA GLN A 74 -15.83 -7.68 -18.16
C GLN A 74 -16.73 -8.47 -19.12
N SER A 75 -16.97 -7.99 -20.34
CA SER A 75 -17.83 -8.63 -21.34
C SER A 75 -17.16 -9.76 -22.13
N GLU A 76 -15.84 -9.96 -22.00
CA GLU A 76 -15.14 -11.03 -22.72
C GLU A 76 -15.46 -12.45 -22.21
N ASN A 77 -15.32 -13.42 -23.11
CA ASN A 77 -15.51 -14.85 -22.80
C ASN A 77 -14.39 -15.41 -21.89
N ARG A 78 -14.67 -16.54 -21.23
CA ARG A 78 -13.73 -17.14 -20.25
C ARG A 78 -12.40 -17.56 -20.88
N LEU A 79 -12.41 -17.97 -22.15
CA LEU A 79 -11.20 -18.39 -22.87
C LEU A 79 -10.24 -17.21 -23.09
N LYS A 80 -10.76 -16.08 -23.59
CA LYS A 80 -9.96 -14.87 -23.80
C LYS A 80 -9.46 -14.29 -22.49
N LYS A 81 -10.27 -14.32 -21.43
CA LYS A 81 -9.85 -13.96 -20.06
C LYS A 81 -8.70 -14.85 -19.56
N ALA A 82 -8.79 -16.16 -19.76
CA ALA A 82 -7.74 -17.09 -19.36
C ALA A 82 -6.43 -16.85 -20.14
N ALA A 83 -6.52 -16.63 -21.45
CA ALA A 83 -5.37 -16.32 -22.29
C ALA A 83 -4.69 -14.99 -21.85
N LEU A 84 -5.48 -13.93 -21.64
CA LEU A 84 -4.98 -12.64 -21.14
C LEU A 84 -4.30 -12.77 -19.77
N HIS A 85 -4.85 -13.60 -18.87
CA HIS A 85 -4.26 -13.86 -17.56
C HIS A 85 -2.90 -14.56 -17.66
N VAL A 86 -2.77 -15.55 -18.56
CA VAL A 86 -1.48 -16.22 -18.82
C VAL A 86 -0.46 -15.24 -19.37
N ILE A 87 -0.87 -14.40 -20.34
CA ILE A 87 0.00 -13.36 -20.90
C ILE A 87 0.44 -12.39 -19.79
N THR A 88 -0.47 -11.97 -18.91
CA THR A 88 -0.17 -11.02 -17.82
C THR A 88 0.89 -11.59 -16.86
N LYS A 89 0.89 -12.90 -16.62
CA LYS A 89 1.93 -13.56 -15.81
C LYS A 89 3.29 -13.66 -16.50
N GLN A 90 3.35 -13.52 -17.82
CA GLN A 90 4.58 -13.61 -18.62
C GLN A 90 5.16 -12.22 -18.97
N ILE A 91 4.42 -11.14 -18.72
CA ILE A 91 4.89 -9.77 -18.91
C ILE A 91 5.86 -9.42 -17.77
N SER A 92 6.97 -8.73 -18.10
CA SER A 92 7.97 -8.32 -17.11
C SER A 92 7.47 -7.22 -16.16
N ASP A 93 8.09 -7.13 -14.98
CA ASP A 93 7.78 -6.09 -13.98
C ASP A 93 7.98 -4.67 -14.54
N GLU A 94 8.91 -4.49 -15.47
CA GLU A 94 9.15 -3.20 -16.13
C GLU A 94 7.97 -2.77 -17.01
N GLN A 95 7.36 -3.71 -17.72
CA GLN A 95 6.21 -3.45 -18.58
C GLN A 95 4.90 -3.28 -17.80
N THR A 96 4.83 -3.74 -16.55
CA THR A 96 3.68 -3.56 -15.65
C THR A 96 3.84 -2.43 -14.64
N ARG A 97 5.03 -1.81 -14.55
CA ARG A 97 5.36 -0.75 -13.57
C ARG A 97 4.32 0.38 -13.58
N GLY A 98 4.05 0.94 -14.76
CA GLY A 98 3.07 2.02 -14.90
C GLY A 98 1.63 1.61 -14.58
N LEU A 99 1.30 0.31 -14.64
CA LEU A 99 -0.01 -0.21 -14.23
C LEU A 99 -0.08 -0.41 -12.71
N ARG A 100 1.00 -0.88 -12.09
CA ARG A 100 1.15 -1.03 -10.62
C ARG A 100 1.22 0.30 -9.87
N GLU A 101 1.57 1.38 -10.55
CA GLU A 101 1.51 2.72 -9.95
C GLU A 101 0.09 3.29 -9.93
N VAL A 102 -0.82 2.74 -10.75
CA VAL A 102 -2.22 3.18 -10.85
C VAL A 102 -3.16 2.37 -9.94
N PHE A 103 -2.83 1.11 -9.65
CA PHE A 103 -3.64 0.15 -8.86
C PHE A 103 -2.91 -0.30 -7.61
#